data_AF-A0A2E8G8S4-F1
#
_entry.id   AF-A0A2E8G8S4-F1
#
_cell.length_a   1.000
_cell.length_b   1.000
_cell.length_c   1.000
_cell.angle_alpha   90.00
_cell.angle_beta   90.00
_cell.angle_gamma   90.00
#
_symmetry.space_group_name_H-M   'P 1'
#
loop_
_entity.id
_entity.type
_entity.pdbx_description
1 polymer ?
#
loop_
_entity_poly.entity_id
_entity_poly.type
_entity_poly.pdbx_seq_one_letter_code
_entity_poly.pdbx_strand_id
1 'polypeptide(L)'
;MSLESPQRNAGNCTSLFWKVQDHRMLFRAFGFFLFPFLIALWGFSDVPDVTLVSRESAELIASDVLAQPKQPVLLSARLVKTRFFMQTGLGGEPVEFLVDGRSIGQAMTGGDGWARKEFVPKKKGVLEFTVRLAHGKRVKAQSYTAMIGSADRTRPIVLVELAATMMHVEKPKFGPFDLSAFGQTHGSLPNPMPGASDALTDVSKRAALLYLFVGSASQSPDVHEWLAEHAFPSGPVFMLRPGTRALVSKVEGWREEGWTNIKAGISSNVDAIEEYVDQELQAVMVLDEDDEEDIPEGATMVSAWKDIATLKVLKFK
;
A
#
# COMPACT_ATOMS: atom_id res chain seq x y z
N MET A 1 11.86 59.60 -39.08
CA MET A 1 11.68 58.36 -39.86
C MET A 1 11.04 57.35 -38.93
N SER A 2 9.74 57.51 -38.73
CA SER A 2 8.64 56.84 -39.46
C SER A 2 8.26 55.54 -38.78
N LEU A 3 7.18 55.67 -38.01
CA LEU A 3 6.35 54.65 -37.40
C LEU A 3 5.82 53.68 -38.46
N GLU A 4 5.80 52.38 -38.17
CA GLU A 4 4.82 51.46 -38.74
C GLU A 4 4.61 50.23 -37.85
N SER A 5 3.42 50.19 -37.25
CA SER A 5 2.57 49.01 -37.06
C SER A 5 1.19 49.40 -37.60
N PRO A 6 0.16 48.53 -37.72
CA PRO A 6 0.06 47.09 -37.46
C PRO A 6 -0.67 46.34 -38.60
N GLN A 7 -0.76 44.99 -38.57
CA GLN A 7 -1.87 44.28 -39.20
C GLN A 7 -2.32 43.06 -38.37
N ARG A 8 -3.62 43.10 -38.05
CA ARG A 8 -4.46 42.02 -37.52
C ARG A 8 -4.66 40.96 -38.59
N ASN A 9 -4.82 39.70 -38.18
CA ASN A 9 -5.69 38.78 -38.91
C ASN A 9 -6.51 37.93 -37.93
N ALA A 10 -7.82 38.00 -38.11
CA ALA A 10 -8.84 37.19 -37.47
C ALA A 10 -9.15 35.99 -38.37
N GLY A 11 -9.43 34.83 -37.76
CA GLY A 11 -9.87 33.63 -38.46
C GLY A 11 -10.64 32.72 -37.52
N ASN A 12 -11.97 32.75 -37.66
CA ASN A 12 -12.99 31.94 -37.00
C ASN A 12 -12.83 30.43 -37.26
N CYS A 13 -13.29 29.60 -36.31
CA CYS A 13 -14.08 28.34 -36.48
C CYS A 13 -13.95 27.48 -35.21
N THR A 14 -14.94 26.82 -34.62
CA THR A 14 -16.39 26.69 -34.82
C THR A 14 -16.88 26.03 -33.52
N SER A 15 -18.04 26.47 -33.04
CA SER A 15 -18.74 25.96 -31.87
C SER A 15 -19.31 24.56 -32.12
N LEU A 16 -19.20 23.67 -31.13
CA LEU A 16 -19.94 22.41 -31.10
C LEU A 16 -21.03 22.50 -30.02
N PHE A 17 -22.25 22.69 -30.51
CA PHE A 17 -23.51 22.56 -29.80
C PHE A 17 -23.78 21.08 -29.48
N TRP A 18 -23.99 20.75 -28.21
CA TRP A 18 -24.67 19.50 -27.83
C TRP A 18 -26.17 19.75 -27.71
N LYS A 19 -26.90 18.96 -28.50
CA LYS A 19 -28.33 19.00 -28.74
C LYS A 19 -29.03 18.18 -27.64
N VAL A 20 -29.81 18.85 -26.79
CA VAL A 20 -30.77 18.23 -25.88
C VAL A 20 -31.91 17.66 -26.73
N GLN A 21 -32.13 16.35 -26.64
CA GLN A 21 -33.21 15.67 -27.36
C GLN A 21 -34.26 15.18 -26.37
N ASP A 22 -35.29 16.02 -26.24
CA ASP A 22 -36.55 15.75 -25.58
C ASP A 22 -37.45 14.93 -26.52
N HIS A 23 -37.98 13.79 -26.06
CA HIS A 23 -39.08 13.09 -26.74
C HIS A 23 -40.19 12.74 -25.74
N ARG A 24 -41.22 13.59 -25.77
CA ARG A 24 -42.58 13.30 -25.30
C ARG A 24 -43.36 12.59 -26.42
N MET A 25 -43.94 11.43 -26.14
CA MET A 25 -45.21 10.93 -26.72
C MET A 25 -45.86 10.03 -25.65
N LEU A 26 -46.99 10.36 -25.03
CA LEU A 26 -48.40 10.35 -25.51
C LEU A 26 -48.89 8.99 -26.05
N PHE A 27 -49.47 8.19 -25.15
CA PHE A 27 -50.62 7.27 -25.38
C PHE A 27 -51.37 7.19 -24.03
N ARG A 28 -52.55 7.80 -23.86
CA ARG A 28 -53.91 7.22 -24.02
C ARG A 28 -53.97 5.72 -23.71
N ALA A 29 -54.92 5.14 -23.00
CA ALA A 29 -56.12 5.50 -22.24
C ALA A 29 -56.69 4.15 -21.72
N PHE A 30 -57.76 4.19 -20.92
CA PHE A 30 -58.67 3.08 -20.56
C PHE A 30 -58.28 2.11 -19.43
N GLY A 31 -59.21 1.94 -18.49
CA GLY A 31 -59.35 0.70 -17.73
C GLY A 31 -59.56 0.83 -16.23
N PHE A 32 -60.54 1.62 -15.78
CA PHE A 32 -61.13 1.43 -14.45
C PHE A 32 -61.84 0.06 -14.43
N PHE A 33 -61.29 -0.92 -13.72
CA PHE A 33 -62.03 -2.09 -13.28
C PHE A 33 -61.92 -2.24 -11.77
N LEU A 34 -63.08 -2.07 -11.12
CA LEU A 34 -63.36 -2.50 -9.77
C LEU A 34 -63.12 -4.01 -9.63
N PHE A 35 -62.37 -4.42 -8.61
CA PHE A 35 -62.40 -5.77 -8.06
C PHE A 35 -62.25 -5.69 -6.54
N PRO A 36 -63.32 -5.94 -5.76
CA PRO A 36 -63.21 -6.28 -4.36
C PRO A 36 -63.59 -7.76 -4.20
N PHE A 37 -62.63 -8.67 -4.02
CA PHE A 37 -62.97 -10.04 -3.64
C PHE A 37 -61.85 -10.69 -2.82
N LEU A 38 -62.22 -11.12 -1.61
CA LEU A 38 -61.58 -12.07 -0.71
C LEU A 38 -60.14 -11.82 -0.21
N ILE A 39 -60.04 -11.38 1.03
CA ILE A 39 -58.98 -11.83 1.95
C ILE A 39 -59.64 -12.29 3.25
N ALA A 40 -59.90 -13.59 3.33
CA ALA A 40 -60.18 -14.31 4.56
C ALA A 40 -59.49 -15.67 4.48
N LEU A 41 -58.17 -15.67 4.68
CA LEU A 41 -57.41 -16.85 5.05
C LEU A 41 -56.28 -16.38 5.97
N TRP A 42 -56.60 -16.38 7.27
CA TRP A 42 -55.61 -16.33 8.34
C TRP A 42 -54.90 -17.69 8.41
N GLY A 43 -54.01 -17.93 7.46
CA GLY A 43 -52.95 -18.91 7.61
C GLY A 43 -51.79 -18.20 8.30
N PHE A 44 -51.55 -18.50 9.57
CA PHE A 44 -50.30 -18.19 10.24
C PHE A 44 -49.18 -18.94 9.50
N SER A 45 -48.60 -18.30 8.50
CA SER A 45 -47.30 -18.67 7.99
C SER A 45 -46.31 -18.25 9.07
N ASP A 46 -45.70 -19.21 9.76
CA ASP A 46 -44.46 -19.02 10.51
C ASP A 46 -43.42 -18.48 9.54
N VAL A 47 -43.34 -17.16 9.41
CA VAL A 47 -42.21 -16.49 8.76
C VAL A 47 -41.06 -16.69 9.73
N PRO A 48 -40.00 -17.43 9.37
CA PRO A 48 -38.84 -17.54 10.23
C PRO A 48 -38.34 -16.12 10.47
N ASP A 49 -38.25 -15.75 11.74
CA ASP A 49 -37.65 -14.49 12.18
C ASP A 49 -36.19 -14.48 11.71
N VAL A 50 -35.96 -13.87 10.54
CA VAL A 50 -34.62 -13.62 10.02
C VAL A 50 -34.07 -12.50 10.89
N THR A 51 -33.58 -12.87 12.08
CA THR A 51 -32.76 -11.97 12.88
C THR A 51 -31.58 -11.57 12.02
N LEU A 52 -31.58 -10.32 11.57
CA LEU A 52 -30.42 -9.69 10.95
C LEU A 52 -29.31 -9.63 12.00
N VAL A 53 -28.53 -10.70 12.09
CA VAL A 53 -27.29 -10.71 12.89
C VAL A 53 -26.40 -9.66 12.25
N SER A 54 -26.27 -8.50 12.90
CA SER A 54 -25.39 -7.43 12.45
C SER A 54 -23.96 -7.97 12.46
N ARG A 55 -23.42 -8.22 11.27
CA ARG A 55 -22.03 -8.68 11.13
C ARG A 55 -21.11 -7.59 11.65
N GLU A 56 -20.16 -8.00 12.48
CA GLU A 56 -19.21 -7.08 13.07
C GLU A 56 -18.30 -6.49 11.99
N SER A 57 -18.03 -5.19 12.06
CA SER A 57 -17.00 -4.55 11.26
C SER A 57 -15.63 -4.94 11.82
N ALA A 58 -14.94 -5.84 11.13
CA ALA A 58 -13.58 -6.24 11.43
C ALA A 58 -12.74 -6.15 10.15
N GLU A 59 -11.44 -6.09 10.32
CA GLU A 59 -10.45 -5.91 9.26
C GLU A 59 -9.38 -7.01 9.39
N LEU A 60 -9.11 -7.71 8.29
CA LEU A 60 -8.07 -8.73 8.20
C LEU A 60 -6.79 -8.09 7.64
N ILE A 61 -5.69 -8.20 8.36
CA ILE A 61 -4.40 -7.61 7.98
C ILE A 61 -3.34 -8.71 7.99
N ALA A 62 -2.50 -8.81 6.96
CA ALA A 62 -1.27 -9.59 6.99
C ALA A 62 -0.05 -8.69 6.87
N SER A 63 1.09 -9.17 7.34
CA SER A 63 2.36 -8.45 7.23
C SER A 63 3.31 -9.20 6.34
N ASP A 64 4.06 -8.44 5.55
CA ASP A 64 5.14 -8.98 4.76
C ASP A 64 6.23 -9.56 5.66
N VAL A 65 6.94 -10.55 5.14
CA VAL A 65 7.97 -11.28 5.89
C VAL A 65 9.23 -11.49 5.07
N LEU A 66 10.37 -11.51 5.77
CA LEU A 66 11.63 -11.99 5.20
C LEU A 66 11.79 -13.47 5.50
N ALA A 67 12.26 -14.23 4.53
CA ALA A 67 12.49 -15.66 4.68
C ALA A 67 13.76 -16.10 3.97
N GLN A 68 14.46 -17.09 4.54
CA GLN A 68 15.54 -17.77 3.85
C GLN A 68 14.98 -18.98 3.09
N PRO A 69 15.38 -19.21 1.83
CA PRO A 69 14.98 -20.41 1.10
C PRO A 69 15.28 -21.69 1.89
N LYS A 70 14.33 -22.61 1.91
CA LYS A 70 14.38 -23.91 2.60
C LYS A 70 14.43 -23.82 4.14
N GLN A 71 14.18 -22.64 4.72
CA GLN A 71 13.98 -22.48 6.15
C GLN A 71 12.52 -22.13 6.45
N PRO A 72 11.97 -22.59 7.59
CA PRO A 72 10.62 -22.21 7.99
C PRO A 72 10.54 -20.70 8.30
N VAL A 73 9.45 -20.08 7.88
CA VAL A 73 9.04 -18.72 8.23
C VAL A 73 7.61 -18.74 8.75
N LEU A 74 7.30 -17.85 9.70
CA LEU A 74 5.98 -17.74 10.30
C LEU A 74 5.16 -16.66 9.60
N LEU A 75 4.23 -17.07 8.75
CA LEU A 75 3.25 -16.16 8.16
C LEU A 75 2.23 -15.76 9.23
N SER A 76 1.89 -14.48 9.29
CA SER A 76 1.01 -13.95 10.33
C SER A 76 -0.09 -13.09 9.72
N ALA A 77 -1.31 -13.29 10.22
CA ALA A 77 -2.46 -12.45 9.96
C ALA A 77 -3.10 -12.03 11.28
N ARG A 78 -3.64 -10.81 11.32
CA ARG A 78 -4.36 -10.27 12.46
C ARG A 78 -5.75 -9.85 12.02
N LEU A 79 -6.76 -10.34 12.74
CA LEU A 79 -8.13 -9.88 12.61
C LEU A 79 -8.41 -8.87 13.71
N VAL A 80 -8.67 -7.62 13.33
CA VAL A 80 -8.90 -6.51 14.26
C VAL A 80 -10.30 -5.95 14.10
N LYS A 81 -10.89 -5.51 15.21
CA LYS A 81 -12.15 -4.81 15.27
C LYS A 81 -11.90 -3.38 15.71
N THR A 82 -12.35 -2.42 14.92
CA THR A 82 -12.23 -0.99 15.24
C THR A 82 -13.47 -0.53 16.00
N ARG A 83 -13.30 -0.09 17.24
CA ARG A 83 -14.35 0.56 18.05
C ARG A 83 -13.76 1.77 18.77
N PHE A 84 -14.40 2.94 18.61
CA PHE A 84 -14.04 4.18 19.33
C PHE A 84 -12.53 4.42 19.40
N PHE A 85 -11.87 4.50 18.24
CA PHE A 85 -10.42 4.71 18.09
C PHE A 85 -9.50 3.61 18.65
N MET A 86 -10.03 2.52 19.18
CA MET A 86 -9.26 1.36 19.63
C MET A 86 -9.41 0.19 18.65
N GLN A 87 -8.29 -0.46 18.32
CA GLN A 87 -8.26 -1.72 17.59
C GLN A 87 -8.12 -2.88 18.59
N THR A 88 -9.13 -3.75 18.66
CA THR A 88 -9.10 -4.95 19.50
C THR A 88 -8.99 -6.19 18.62
N GLY A 89 -8.19 -7.17 19.03
CA GLY A 89 -8.10 -8.45 18.31
C GLY A 89 -9.41 -9.24 18.39
N LEU A 90 -9.78 -9.91 17.30
CA LEU A 90 -10.96 -10.77 17.25
C LEU A 90 -10.55 -12.25 17.12
N GLY A 91 -10.74 -12.99 18.20
CA GLY A 91 -10.38 -14.40 18.30
C GLY A 91 -11.47 -15.38 17.87
N GLY A 92 -11.06 -16.62 17.59
CA GLY A 92 -11.93 -17.75 17.26
C GLY A 92 -12.42 -17.77 15.82
N GLU A 93 -11.78 -17.03 14.92
CA GLU A 93 -12.12 -17.02 13.49
C GLU A 93 -11.09 -17.84 12.69
N PRO A 94 -11.53 -18.71 11.76
CA PRO A 94 -10.62 -19.51 10.93
C PRO A 94 -10.06 -18.68 9.77
N VAL A 95 -8.73 -18.57 9.70
CA VAL A 95 -8.01 -17.89 8.61
C VAL A 95 -7.29 -18.94 7.76
N GLU A 96 -7.59 -18.96 6.47
CA GLU A 96 -6.87 -19.76 5.47
C GLU A 96 -5.67 -18.99 4.94
N PHE A 97 -4.54 -19.68 4.78
CA PHE A 97 -3.32 -19.14 4.18
C PHE A 97 -3.10 -19.81 2.83
N LEU A 98 -2.85 -19.00 1.80
CA LEU A 98 -2.56 -19.43 0.44
C LEU A 98 -1.24 -18.83 -0.02
N VAL A 99 -0.40 -19.61 -0.68
CA VAL A 99 0.83 -19.14 -1.33
C VAL A 99 0.76 -19.50 -2.80
N ASP A 100 1.00 -18.53 -3.69
CA ASP A 100 0.81 -18.69 -5.15
C ASP A 100 -0.59 -19.30 -5.48
N GLY A 101 -1.62 -18.82 -4.79
CA GLY A 101 -3.01 -19.30 -4.95
C GLY A 101 -3.31 -20.71 -4.41
N ARG A 102 -2.33 -21.39 -3.79
CA ARG A 102 -2.51 -22.74 -3.23
C ARG A 102 -2.62 -22.69 -1.71
N SER A 103 -3.67 -23.30 -1.17
CA SER A 103 -3.87 -23.40 0.28
C SER A 103 -2.72 -24.18 0.93
N ILE A 104 -2.10 -23.59 1.94
CA ILE A 104 -1.11 -24.22 2.83
C ILE A 104 -1.74 -24.59 4.19
N GLY A 105 -3.06 -24.39 4.33
CA GLY A 105 -3.86 -24.77 5.49
C GLY A 105 -4.47 -23.57 6.23
N GLN A 106 -5.14 -23.87 7.34
CA GLN A 106 -5.85 -22.89 8.16
C GLN A 106 -5.20 -22.74 9.54
N ALA A 107 -5.44 -21.59 10.18
CA ALA A 107 -5.13 -21.32 11.58
C ALA A 107 -6.27 -20.48 12.21
N MET A 108 -6.51 -20.68 13.51
CA MET A 108 -7.52 -19.92 14.24
C MET A 108 -6.91 -18.62 14.79
N THR A 109 -7.66 -17.52 14.73
CA THR A 109 -7.25 -16.30 15.44
C THR A 109 -7.30 -16.51 16.95
N GLY A 110 -6.23 -16.13 17.66
CA GLY A 110 -6.18 -16.11 19.13
C GLY A 110 -7.00 -14.96 19.73
N GLY A 111 -7.05 -14.86 21.06
CA GLY A 111 -7.74 -13.75 21.75
C GLY A 111 -7.16 -12.36 21.44
N ASP A 112 -5.90 -12.32 20.98
CA ASP A 112 -5.19 -11.15 20.48
C ASP A 112 -5.48 -10.83 18.99
N GLY A 113 -6.29 -11.66 18.33
CA GLY A 113 -6.67 -11.58 16.94
C GLY A 113 -5.66 -12.20 15.97
N TRP A 114 -4.55 -12.79 16.44
CA TRP A 114 -3.50 -13.31 15.56
C TRP A 114 -3.76 -14.76 15.14
N ALA A 115 -3.66 -15.03 13.85
CA ALA A 115 -3.52 -16.36 13.27
C ALA A 115 -2.12 -16.48 12.65
N ARG A 116 -1.45 -17.61 12.88
CA ARG A 116 -0.07 -17.81 12.40
C ARG A 116 0.07 -19.17 11.74
N LYS A 117 0.83 -19.23 10.65
CA LYS A 117 1.05 -20.45 9.87
C LYS A 117 2.49 -20.54 9.40
N GLU A 118 3.14 -21.67 9.69
CA GLU A 118 4.49 -21.93 9.19
C GLU A 118 4.47 -22.25 7.69
N PHE A 119 5.44 -21.72 6.96
CA PHE A 119 5.67 -21.98 5.55
C PHE A 119 7.17 -22.11 5.26
N VAL A 120 7.54 -22.92 4.28
CA VAL A 120 8.94 -23.10 3.85
C VAL A 120 9.08 -22.69 2.38
N PRO A 121 9.60 -21.48 2.07
CA PRO A 121 9.81 -21.07 0.69
C PRO A 121 10.86 -21.95 0.01
N LYS A 122 10.49 -22.52 -1.15
CA LYS A 122 11.37 -23.46 -1.89
C LYS A 122 12.40 -22.74 -2.77
N LYS A 123 12.08 -21.54 -3.24
CA LYS A 123 12.87 -20.75 -4.19
C LYS A 123 13.19 -19.37 -3.62
N LYS A 124 14.24 -18.75 -4.16
CA LYS A 124 14.56 -17.33 -3.96
C LYS A 124 13.60 -16.46 -4.78
N GLY A 125 13.44 -15.21 -4.37
CA GLY A 125 12.57 -14.22 -5.01
C GLY A 125 11.45 -13.75 -4.09
N VAL A 126 10.52 -12.99 -4.65
CA VAL A 126 9.32 -12.55 -3.95
C VAL A 126 8.19 -13.53 -4.25
N LEU A 127 7.49 -13.97 -3.20
CA LEU A 127 6.31 -14.82 -3.32
C LEU A 127 5.12 -14.06 -2.76
N GLU A 128 3.99 -14.15 -3.45
CA GLU A 128 2.74 -13.62 -2.95
C GLU A 128 2.09 -14.66 -2.03
N PHE A 129 1.57 -14.20 -0.89
CA PHE A 129 0.66 -14.99 -0.09
C PHE A 129 -0.62 -14.22 0.23
N THR A 130 -1.73 -14.94 0.22
CA THR A 130 -3.05 -14.42 0.51
C THR A 130 -3.56 -15.05 1.79
N VAL A 131 -4.13 -14.24 2.67
CA VAL A 131 -4.88 -14.72 3.83
C VAL A 131 -6.35 -14.47 3.60
N ARG A 132 -7.17 -15.49 3.84
CA ARG A 132 -8.62 -15.44 3.58
C ARG A 132 -9.37 -15.81 4.84
N LEU A 133 -10.27 -14.94 5.23
CA LEU A 133 -11.28 -15.24 6.23
C LEU A 133 -12.50 -15.82 5.50
N ALA A 134 -12.78 -17.10 5.75
CA ALA A 134 -13.99 -17.74 5.23
C ALA A 134 -15.25 -17.05 5.78
N HIS A 135 -16.38 -17.19 5.08
CA HIS A 135 -17.62 -16.53 5.48
C HIS A 135 -18.10 -17.05 6.85
N GLY A 136 -17.88 -16.25 7.89
CA GLY A 136 -18.22 -16.59 9.27
C GLY A 136 -19.61 -16.09 9.66
N LYS A 137 -20.10 -16.57 10.81
CA LYS A 137 -21.35 -16.05 11.41
C LYS A 137 -21.17 -14.62 11.95
N ARG A 138 -19.97 -14.27 12.43
CA ARG A 138 -19.68 -13.00 13.12
C ARG A 138 -19.09 -11.92 12.20
N VAL A 139 -18.30 -12.32 11.21
CA VAL A 139 -17.49 -11.40 10.38
C VAL A 139 -17.75 -11.65 8.90
N LYS A 140 -17.73 -10.59 8.09
CA LYS A 140 -17.82 -10.71 6.63
C LYS A 140 -16.55 -11.36 6.08
N ALA A 141 -16.69 -12.18 5.04
CA ALA A 141 -15.56 -12.72 4.30
C ALA A 141 -14.63 -11.61 3.82
N GLN A 142 -13.33 -11.81 3.98
CA GLN A 142 -12.27 -10.86 3.65
C GLN A 142 -11.05 -11.60 3.12
N SER A 143 -10.26 -10.91 2.31
CA SER A 143 -9.00 -11.41 1.78
C SER A 143 -7.98 -10.29 1.90
N TYR A 144 -6.74 -10.66 2.19
CA TYR A 144 -5.63 -9.72 2.27
C TYR A 144 -4.38 -10.35 1.65
N THR A 145 -3.66 -9.60 0.84
CA THR A 145 -2.45 -10.05 0.14
C THR A 145 -1.21 -9.40 0.75
N ALA A 146 -0.16 -10.19 0.92
CA ALA A 146 1.13 -9.77 1.45
C ALA A 146 2.26 -10.54 0.75
N MET A 147 3.51 -10.14 0.98
CA MET A 147 4.69 -10.66 0.29
C MET A 147 5.64 -11.40 1.22
N ILE A 148 6.27 -12.45 0.68
CA ILE A 148 7.40 -13.17 1.28
C ILE A 148 8.65 -12.81 0.48
N GLY A 149 9.55 -12.02 1.07
CA GLY A 149 10.88 -11.77 0.52
C GLY A 149 11.80 -12.96 0.80
N SER A 150 11.92 -13.90 -0.14
CA SER A 150 12.78 -15.08 -0.02
C SER A 150 14.19 -14.80 -0.55
N ALA A 151 15.15 -14.56 0.33
CA ALA A 151 16.54 -14.21 -0.03
C ALA A 151 17.57 -15.01 0.79
N ASP A 152 18.76 -15.20 0.23
CA ASP A 152 19.88 -15.70 1.06
C ASP A 152 20.32 -14.59 2.02
N ARG A 153 20.68 -14.97 3.24
CA ARG A 153 21.19 -14.02 4.25
C ARG A 153 22.48 -13.32 3.82
N THR A 154 23.21 -13.88 2.85
CA THR A 154 24.43 -13.30 2.29
C THR A 154 24.15 -12.34 1.13
N ARG A 155 22.92 -12.26 0.63
CA ARG A 155 22.55 -11.30 -0.43
C ARG A 155 22.47 -9.90 0.19
N PRO A 156 23.09 -8.87 -0.42
CA PRO A 156 22.98 -7.50 0.09
C PRO A 156 21.52 -7.06 0.16
N ILE A 157 21.16 -6.36 1.24
CA ILE A 157 19.84 -5.77 1.42
C ILE A 157 19.97 -4.25 1.35
N VAL A 158 19.09 -3.61 0.57
CA VAL A 158 18.93 -2.16 0.50
C VAL A 158 17.54 -1.79 0.99
N LEU A 159 17.50 -0.88 1.97
CA LEU A 159 16.27 -0.29 2.47
C LEU A 159 15.88 0.89 1.59
N VAL A 160 14.61 0.98 1.21
CA VAL A 160 14.09 2.05 0.35
C VAL A 160 12.91 2.68 1.05
N GLU A 161 13.06 3.91 1.53
CA GLU A 161 11.91 4.68 1.97
C GLU A 161 11.06 5.05 0.77
N LEU A 162 9.79 4.62 0.79
CA LEU A 162 8.89 4.78 -0.34
C LEU A 162 8.62 6.26 -0.65
N ALA A 163 8.61 7.13 0.37
CA ALA A 163 8.44 8.57 0.18
C ALA A 163 9.50 9.17 -0.74
N ALA A 164 10.75 8.69 -0.69
CA ALA A 164 11.82 9.17 -1.58
C ALA A 164 11.56 8.84 -3.06
N THR A 165 10.74 7.81 -3.33
CA THR A 165 10.40 7.38 -4.69
C THR A 165 9.18 8.09 -5.26
N MET A 166 8.54 8.96 -4.48
CA MET A 166 7.30 9.64 -4.80
C MET A 166 7.55 11.13 -5.02
N MET A 167 6.87 11.72 -6.01
CA MET A 167 6.91 13.15 -6.21
C MET A 167 6.38 13.87 -4.97
N HIS A 168 7.09 14.91 -4.54
CA HIS A 168 6.59 15.79 -3.51
C HIS A 168 5.31 16.48 -4.00
N VAL A 169 4.20 16.20 -3.34
CA VAL A 169 2.97 16.97 -3.55
C VAL A 169 3.00 18.08 -2.52
N GLU A 170 3.31 19.30 -2.95
CA GLU A 170 3.20 20.48 -2.11
C GLU A 170 1.79 20.52 -1.48
N LYS A 171 1.75 20.34 -0.17
CA LYS A 171 0.49 20.39 0.57
C LYS A 171 0.07 21.86 0.68
N PRO A 172 -1.13 22.24 0.21
CA PRO A 172 -1.60 23.61 0.37
C PRO A 172 -1.72 23.93 1.87
N LYS A 173 -0.85 24.81 2.37
CA LYS A 173 -0.91 25.35 3.72
C LYS A 173 -1.81 26.59 3.70
N PHE A 174 -2.93 26.57 4.42
CA PHE A 174 -3.77 27.76 4.64
C PHE A 174 -3.68 28.19 6.11
N GLY A 175 -2.71 29.07 6.41
CA GLY A 175 -2.49 29.57 7.76
C GLY A 175 -2.08 28.45 8.74
N PRO A 176 -2.61 28.41 9.98
CA PRO A 176 -2.28 27.36 10.96
C PRO A 176 -2.98 26.02 10.66
N PHE A 177 -3.77 25.92 9.59
CA PHE A 177 -4.52 24.72 9.24
C PHE A 177 -3.76 23.92 8.18
N ASP A 178 -3.40 22.70 8.56
CA ASP A 178 -2.93 21.69 7.63
C ASP A 178 -4.15 21.11 6.87
N LEU A 179 -4.28 21.47 5.59
CA LEU A 179 -5.32 20.96 4.69
C LEU A 179 -4.87 19.69 3.95
N SER A 180 -3.85 18.97 4.44
CA SER A 180 -3.40 17.68 3.87
C SER A 180 -4.54 16.69 3.62
N ALA A 181 -5.63 16.75 4.39
CA ALA A 181 -6.79 15.87 4.23
C ALA A 181 -7.85 16.39 3.23
N PHE A 182 -7.74 17.63 2.74
CA PHE A 182 -8.75 18.27 1.89
C PHE A 182 -8.42 18.03 0.41
N GLY A 183 -9.16 17.14 -0.24
CA GLY A 183 -9.02 16.86 -1.68
C GLY A 183 -8.10 15.69 -2.05
N GLN A 184 -7.43 15.07 -1.08
CA GLN A 184 -6.84 13.75 -1.31
C GLN A 184 -7.99 12.75 -1.51
N THR A 185 -8.12 12.21 -2.72
CA THR A 185 -8.88 10.98 -2.92
C THR A 185 -8.28 9.93 -2.01
N HIS A 186 -9.06 9.48 -1.01
CA HIS A 186 -8.70 8.34 -0.17
C HIS A 186 -8.08 7.24 -1.05
N GLY A 187 -6.79 6.95 -0.87
CA GLY A 187 -6.14 5.77 -1.44
C GLY A 187 -5.23 5.96 -2.66
N SER A 188 -5.05 7.17 -3.24
CA SER A 188 -4.06 7.33 -4.33
C SER A 188 -2.74 7.86 -3.78
N LEU A 189 -1.72 6.99 -3.75
CA LEU A 189 -0.33 7.40 -3.52
C LEU A 189 0.13 8.36 -4.64
N PRO A 190 1.09 9.28 -4.39
CA PRO A 190 1.58 10.22 -5.40
C PRO A 190 2.20 9.54 -6.62
N ASN A 191 2.37 10.29 -7.71
CA ASN A 191 3.13 9.80 -8.87
C ASN A 191 4.59 9.51 -8.47
N PRO A 192 5.24 8.52 -9.10
CA PRO A 192 6.63 8.21 -8.82
C PRO A 192 7.59 9.27 -9.36
N MET A 193 8.73 9.42 -8.71
CA MET A 193 9.85 10.23 -9.19
C MET A 193 10.37 9.70 -10.54
N PRO A 194 10.66 10.57 -11.52
CA PRO A 194 11.17 10.15 -12.83
C PRO A 194 12.44 9.29 -12.72
N GLY A 195 12.42 8.11 -13.33
CA GLY A 195 13.56 7.18 -13.35
C GLY A 195 13.76 6.36 -12.07
N ALA A 196 12.95 6.55 -11.03
CA ALA A 196 13.08 5.81 -9.77
C ALA A 196 12.91 4.30 -9.95
N SER A 197 11.89 3.91 -10.71
CA SER A 197 11.59 2.51 -11.01
C SER A 197 12.73 1.81 -11.78
N ASP A 198 13.29 2.46 -12.81
CA ASP A 198 14.43 1.94 -13.57
C ASP A 198 15.68 1.79 -12.71
N ALA A 199 15.99 2.81 -11.90
CA ALA A 199 17.15 2.80 -11.01
C ALA A 199 17.04 1.69 -9.95
N LEU A 200 15.88 1.52 -9.32
CA LEU A 200 15.64 0.44 -8.37
C LEU A 200 15.63 -0.92 -9.06
N THR A 201 15.17 -1.02 -10.31
CA THR A 201 15.29 -2.23 -11.12
C THR A 201 16.75 -2.64 -11.29
N ASP A 202 17.64 -1.69 -11.57
CA ASP A 202 19.07 -1.96 -11.66
C ASP A 202 19.68 -2.37 -10.31
N VAL A 203 19.29 -1.73 -9.20
CA VAL A 203 19.74 -2.13 -7.85
C VAL A 203 19.24 -3.53 -7.49
N SER A 204 18.00 -3.88 -7.85
CA SER A 204 17.39 -5.19 -7.54
C SER A 204 18.13 -6.38 -8.17
N LYS A 205 18.88 -6.16 -9.26
CA LYS A 205 19.71 -7.20 -9.90
C LYS A 205 20.85 -7.67 -9.00
N ARG A 206 21.29 -6.82 -8.06
CA ARG A 206 22.47 -7.06 -7.20
C ARG A 206 22.15 -7.07 -5.69
N ALA A 207 21.01 -6.56 -5.29
CA ALA A 207 20.54 -6.54 -3.90
C ALA A 207 19.08 -7.01 -3.79
N ALA A 208 18.66 -7.38 -2.59
CA ALA A 208 17.24 -7.46 -2.24
C ALA A 208 16.77 -6.07 -1.80
N LEU A 209 15.59 -5.65 -2.26
CA LEU A 209 14.99 -4.38 -1.87
C LEU A 209 13.93 -4.63 -0.80
N LEU A 210 13.98 -3.86 0.29
CA LEU A 210 12.92 -3.80 1.29
C LEU A 210 12.35 -2.38 1.27
N TYR A 211 11.06 -2.27 1.00
CA TYR A 211 10.37 -0.98 1.00
C TYR A 211 9.95 -0.64 2.43
N LEU A 212 10.17 0.60 2.84
CA LEU A 212 9.76 1.14 4.13
C LEU A 212 8.69 2.19 3.89
N PHE A 213 7.58 2.10 4.63
CA PHE A 213 6.48 3.06 4.53
C PHE A 213 6.01 3.45 5.92
N VAL A 214 5.93 4.76 6.20
CA VAL A 214 5.35 5.26 7.44
C VAL A 214 3.83 5.34 7.27
N GLY A 215 3.10 4.44 7.92
CA GLY A 215 1.66 4.33 7.72
C GLY A 215 1.02 3.23 8.56
N SER A 216 -0.23 2.90 8.27
CA SER A 216 -0.94 1.78 8.90
C SER A 216 -0.73 0.49 8.12
N ALA A 217 -0.71 -0.64 8.85
CA ALA A 217 -0.57 -1.97 8.26
C ALA A 217 -1.61 -2.24 7.15
N SER A 218 -2.82 -1.70 7.29
CA SER A 218 -3.90 -1.83 6.31
C SER A 218 -3.60 -1.22 4.93
N GLN A 219 -2.63 -0.32 4.80
CA GLN A 219 -2.27 0.34 3.53
C GLN A 219 -1.31 -0.50 2.68
N SER A 220 -0.81 -1.63 3.19
CA SER A 220 0.17 -2.44 2.45
C SER A 220 -0.32 -2.93 1.08
N PRO A 221 -1.59 -3.34 0.90
CA PRO A 221 -2.09 -3.76 -0.40
C PRO A 221 -2.05 -2.60 -1.41
N ASP A 222 -2.48 -1.41 -1.00
CA ASP A 222 -2.45 -0.20 -1.84
C ASP A 222 -1.01 0.16 -2.26
N VAL A 223 -0.03 -0.02 -1.36
CA VAL A 223 1.39 0.18 -1.67
C VAL A 223 1.90 -0.86 -2.67
N HIS A 224 1.54 -2.13 -2.51
CA HIS A 224 1.93 -3.19 -3.46
C HIS A 224 1.33 -2.97 -4.84
N GLU A 225 0.06 -2.56 -4.89
CA GLU A 225 -0.63 -2.20 -6.13
C GLU A 225 0.08 -1.01 -6.81
N TRP A 226 0.37 0.06 -6.06
CA TRP A 226 1.09 1.22 -6.59
C TRP A 226 2.48 0.87 -7.12
N LEU A 227 3.24 0.02 -6.41
CA LEU A 227 4.55 -0.45 -6.88
C LEU A 227 4.43 -1.21 -8.20
N ALA A 228 3.42 -2.07 -8.32
CA ALA A 228 3.17 -2.86 -9.53
C ALA A 228 2.72 -1.98 -10.71
N GLU A 229 1.79 -1.04 -10.48
CA GLU A 229 1.28 -0.10 -11.49
C GLU A 229 2.39 0.76 -12.10
N HIS A 230 3.38 1.15 -11.28
CA HIS A 230 4.51 1.97 -11.69
C HIS A 230 5.78 1.16 -12.02
N ALA A 231 5.61 -0.15 -12.23
CA ALA A 231 6.64 -1.08 -12.66
C ALA A 231 7.88 -1.17 -11.75
N PHE A 232 7.75 -0.81 -10.47
CA PHE A 232 8.84 -1.00 -9.52
C PHE A 232 9.12 -2.49 -9.32
N PRO A 233 10.37 -2.86 -8.96
CA PRO A 233 10.67 -4.23 -8.58
C PRO A 233 9.79 -4.69 -7.42
N SER A 234 9.18 -5.86 -7.55
CA SER A 234 8.43 -6.45 -6.44
C SER A 234 9.36 -6.66 -5.23
N GLY A 235 8.87 -6.33 -4.05
CA GLY A 235 9.60 -6.46 -2.80
C GLY A 235 8.66 -6.39 -1.61
N PRO A 236 9.05 -6.92 -0.45
CA PRO A 236 8.27 -6.76 0.76
C PRO A 236 8.25 -5.29 1.22
N VAL A 237 7.10 -4.86 1.72
CA VAL A 237 6.79 -3.55 2.28
C VAL A 237 6.65 -3.68 3.78
N PHE A 238 7.48 -2.94 4.51
CA PHE A 238 7.47 -2.91 5.96
C PHE A 238 6.96 -1.58 6.46
N MET A 239 5.87 -1.66 7.22
CA MET A 239 5.25 -0.51 7.85
C MET A 239 6.04 -0.08 9.07
N LEU A 240 6.49 1.17 9.06
CA LEU A 240 7.12 1.84 10.18
C LEU A 240 6.05 2.59 10.96
N ARG A 241 6.10 2.47 12.28
CA ARG A 241 5.30 3.33 13.15
C ARG A 241 5.90 4.73 13.15
N PRO A 242 5.09 5.80 13.16
CA PRO A 242 5.62 7.14 13.38
C PRO A 242 6.39 7.21 14.71
N GLY A 243 7.51 7.92 14.72
CA GLY A 243 8.31 8.17 15.91
C GLY A 243 9.81 7.98 15.68
N THR A 244 10.60 8.57 16.58
CA THR A 244 12.05 8.43 16.59
C THR A 244 12.44 6.98 16.89
N ARG A 245 13.42 6.42 16.17
CA ARG A 245 13.93 5.04 16.32
C ARG A 245 13.05 3.91 15.78
N ALA A 246 11.98 4.20 15.06
CA ALA A 246 11.15 3.14 14.46
C ALA A 246 11.95 2.30 13.45
N LEU A 247 12.80 2.94 12.66
CA LEU A 247 13.68 2.30 11.69
C LEU A 247 14.82 1.56 12.42
N VAL A 248 15.52 2.19 13.36
CA VAL A 248 16.56 1.52 14.19
C VAL A 248 16.03 0.22 14.80
N SER A 249 14.88 0.27 15.48
CA SER A 249 14.28 -0.91 16.12
C SER A 249 13.96 -2.02 15.11
N LYS A 250 13.56 -1.65 13.89
CA LYS A 250 13.25 -2.59 12.82
C LYS A 250 14.51 -3.27 12.29
N VAL A 251 15.59 -2.51 12.08
CA VAL A 251 16.89 -3.02 11.65
C VAL A 251 17.51 -3.94 12.69
N GLU A 252 17.46 -3.56 13.97
CA GLU A 252 17.93 -4.39 15.07
C GLU A 252 17.18 -5.73 15.12
N GLY A 253 15.84 -5.71 15.05
CA GLY A 253 15.04 -6.93 15.01
C GLY A 253 15.39 -7.85 13.83
N TRP A 254 15.64 -7.29 12.64
CA TRP A 254 16.13 -8.06 11.51
C TRP A 254 17.52 -8.66 11.74
N ARG A 255 18.44 -7.90 12.34
CA ARG A 255 19.77 -8.41 12.70
C ARG A 255 19.68 -9.56 13.71
N GLU A 256 18.78 -9.48 14.69
CA GLU A 256 18.51 -10.55 15.66
C GLU A 256 17.93 -11.81 15.00
N GLU A 257 17.06 -11.65 13.99
CA GLU A 257 16.59 -12.75 13.13
C GLU A 257 17.71 -13.31 12.21
N GLY A 258 18.84 -12.61 12.15
CA GLY A 258 20.07 -12.96 11.44
C GLY A 258 20.14 -12.42 10.01
N TRP A 259 19.34 -11.40 9.68
CA TRP A 259 19.46 -10.58 8.47
C TRP A 259 20.51 -9.49 8.68
N THR A 260 21.78 -9.88 8.77
CA THR A 260 22.88 -8.96 9.08
C THR A 260 23.47 -8.25 7.86
N ASN A 261 23.08 -8.65 6.65
CA ASN A 261 23.65 -8.12 5.41
C ASN A 261 22.90 -6.92 4.82
N ILE A 262 22.35 -6.07 5.70
CA ILE A 262 21.76 -4.78 5.34
C ILE A 262 22.92 -3.82 5.09
N LYS A 263 22.98 -3.23 3.89
CA LYS A 263 24.15 -2.46 3.42
C LYS A 263 23.91 -0.99 3.22
N ALA A 264 22.70 -0.62 2.79
CA ALA A 264 22.39 0.74 2.43
C ALA A 264 20.92 1.07 2.71
N GLY A 265 20.66 2.36 2.90
CA GLY A 265 19.33 2.94 2.96
C GLY A 265 19.22 4.08 1.95
N ILE A 266 18.07 4.17 1.27
CA ILE A 266 17.72 5.26 0.36
C ILE A 266 16.53 5.99 0.97
N SER A 267 16.65 7.31 1.14
CA SER A 267 15.63 8.14 1.78
C SER A 267 15.75 9.59 1.30
N SER A 268 14.68 10.38 1.44
CA SER A 268 14.68 11.84 1.30
C SER A 268 14.50 12.53 2.66
N ASN A 269 14.46 11.78 3.76
CA ASN A 269 14.25 12.29 5.11
C ASN A 269 15.58 12.31 5.88
N VAL A 270 16.00 13.50 6.33
CA VAL A 270 17.24 13.71 7.09
C VAL A 270 17.33 12.80 8.32
N ASP A 271 16.26 12.67 9.11
CA ASP A 271 16.25 11.82 10.32
C ASP A 271 16.53 10.35 9.98
N ALA A 272 15.98 9.86 8.86
CA ALA A 272 16.21 8.49 8.41
C ALA A 272 17.64 8.30 7.88
N ILE A 273 18.20 9.32 7.23
CA ILE A 273 19.59 9.32 6.75
C ILE A 273 20.56 9.27 7.93
N GLU A 274 20.34 10.08 8.97
CA GLU A 274 21.11 10.02 10.22
C GLU A 274 21.04 8.63 10.86
N GLU A 275 19.83 8.05 10.98
CA GLU A 275 19.66 6.69 11.50
C GLU A 275 20.40 5.64 10.65
N TYR A 276 20.47 5.79 9.33
CA TYR A 276 21.27 4.90 8.49
C TYR A 276 22.77 5.02 8.76
N VAL A 277 23.30 6.24 8.87
CA VAL A 277 24.72 6.50 9.17
C VAL A 277 25.08 5.93 10.54
N ASP A 278 24.27 6.20 11.56
CA ASP A 278 24.45 5.68 12.92
C ASP A 278 24.46 4.15 12.99
N GLN A 279 23.74 3.50 12.09
CA GLN A 279 23.69 2.04 11.96
C GLN A 279 24.81 1.46 11.07
N GLU A 280 25.79 2.29 10.69
CA GLU A 280 26.91 1.97 9.79
C GLU A 280 26.45 1.49 8.40
N LEU A 281 25.27 1.95 7.97
CA LEU A 281 24.75 1.70 6.63
C LEU A 281 25.22 2.81 5.69
N GLN A 282 25.39 2.47 4.42
CA GLN A 282 25.59 3.49 3.40
C GLN A 282 24.27 4.25 3.19
N ALA A 283 24.25 5.51 3.58
CA ALA A 283 23.08 6.35 3.42
C ALA A 283 23.11 7.07 2.07
N VAL A 284 22.01 6.97 1.31
CA VAL A 284 21.81 7.66 0.04
C VAL A 284 20.63 8.61 0.20
N MET A 285 20.90 9.90 0.15
CA MET A 285 19.88 10.94 0.26
C MET A 285 19.46 11.39 -1.14
N VAL A 286 18.17 11.30 -1.44
CA VAL A 286 17.57 11.82 -2.67
C VAL A 286 17.02 13.21 -2.37
N LEU A 287 17.59 14.22 -3.01
CA LEU A 287 17.14 15.60 -2.89
C LEU A 287 16.23 15.97 -4.06
N ASP A 288 15.23 16.80 -3.78
CA ASP A 288 14.56 17.57 -4.82
C ASP A 288 15.43 18.79 -5.19
N GLU A 289 15.29 19.29 -6.43
CA GLU A 289 16.17 20.32 -7.01
C GLU A 289 16.18 21.65 -6.23
N ASP A 290 15.18 21.86 -5.37
CA ASP A 290 14.95 23.10 -4.61
C ASP A 290 15.30 22.98 -3.11
N ASP A 291 15.75 21.81 -2.63
CA ASP A 291 16.00 21.57 -1.21
C ASP A 291 17.45 21.86 -0.81
N GLU A 292 17.65 22.95 -0.05
CA GLU A 292 18.90 23.28 0.65
C GLU A 292 18.89 22.70 2.09
N GLU A 293 18.66 21.40 2.24
CA GLU A 293 18.70 20.75 3.56
C GLU A 293 20.14 20.51 4.07
N ASP A 294 20.32 20.60 5.40
CA ASP A 294 21.59 20.26 6.05
C ASP A 294 21.87 18.75 5.87
N ILE A 295 22.82 18.43 5.00
CA ILE A 295 23.16 17.05 4.64
C ILE A 295 23.95 16.41 5.80
N PRO A 296 23.49 15.27 6.35
CA PRO A 296 24.24 14.56 7.38
C PRO A 296 25.62 14.11 6.89
N GLU A 297 26.63 14.23 7.77
CA GLU A 297 27.98 13.77 7.46
C GLU A 297 27.98 12.26 7.17
N GLY A 298 28.64 11.85 6.08
CA GLY A 298 28.70 10.44 5.66
C GLY A 298 27.60 9.98 4.71
N ALA A 299 26.59 10.82 4.42
CA ALA A 299 25.58 10.53 3.41
C ALA A 299 26.10 10.78 1.98
N THR A 300 25.61 10.00 1.01
CA THR A 300 25.82 10.21 -0.42
C THR A 300 24.59 10.89 -1.02
N MET A 301 24.77 12.08 -1.57
CA MET A 301 23.69 12.86 -2.19
C MET A 301 23.48 12.47 -3.66
N VAL A 302 22.22 12.47 -4.09
CA VAL A 302 21.83 12.32 -5.49
C VAL A 302 20.63 13.21 -5.78
N SER A 303 20.76 14.07 -6.79
CA SER A 303 19.69 14.93 -7.28
C SER A 303 18.84 14.28 -8.37
N ALA A 304 19.27 13.13 -8.90
CA ALA A 304 18.53 12.40 -9.93
C ALA A 304 18.59 10.90 -9.73
N TRP A 305 17.44 10.24 -9.84
CA TRP A 305 17.32 8.78 -9.66
C TRP A 305 18.20 7.96 -10.61
N LYS A 306 18.43 8.45 -11.84
CA LYS A 306 19.32 7.80 -12.82
C LYS A 306 20.74 7.54 -12.28
N ASP A 307 21.21 8.37 -11.36
CA ASP A 307 22.59 8.30 -10.85
C ASP A 307 22.74 7.22 -9.75
N ILE A 308 21.64 6.86 -9.07
CA ILE A 308 21.60 5.83 -8.01
C ILE A 308 22.15 4.48 -8.50
N ALA A 309 21.77 4.06 -9.70
CA ALA A 309 22.22 2.79 -10.26
C ALA A 309 23.76 2.73 -10.43
N THR A 310 24.40 3.88 -10.63
CA THR A 310 25.84 4.00 -10.90
C THR A 310 26.69 4.17 -9.64
N LEU A 311 26.05 4.51 -8.51
CA LEU A 311 26.72 4.79 -7.24
C LEU A 311 27.60 3.62 -6.80
N LYS A 312 28.85 3.94 -6.45
CA LYS A 312 29.80 2.95 -5.93
C LYS A 312 29.35 2.34 -4.62
N VAL A 313 28.66 3.12 -3.78
CA VAL A 313 28.12 2.62 -2.50
C VAL A 313 27.18 1.44 -2.76
N LEU A 314 26.30 1.55 -3.75
CA LEU A 314 25.39 0.46 -4.10
C LEU A 314 26.02 -0.66 -4.97
N LYS A 315 27.33 -0.61 -5.26
CA LYS A 315 28.06 -1.70 -5.96
C LYS A 315 28.62 -2.69 -4.96
N PHE A 316 27.76 -3.61 -4.53
CA PHE A 316 28.16 -4.72 -3.67
C PHE A 316 28.94 -5.76 -4.50
N LYS A 317 30.05 -6.25 -3.94
CA LYS A 317 30.86 -7.34 -4.52
C LYS A 317 30.34 -8.71 -4.09
#